data_AF-E2S100-F1
#
_entry.id   AF-E2S100-F1
#
_cell.length_a   1.000
_cell.length_b   1.000
_cell.length_c   1.000
_cell.angle_alpha   90.00
_cell.angle_beta   90.00
_cell.angle_gamma   90.00
#
_symmetry.space_group_name_H-M   'P 1'
#
loop_
_entity.id
_entity.type
_entity.pdbx_description
1 polymer ?
#
loop_
_entity_poly.entity_id
_entity_poly.type
_entity_poly.pdbx_seq_one_letter_code
_entity_poly.pdbx_strand_id
1 'polypeptide(L)'
;MAYSGPFAYGDRVQLTDAKRRHYTVILEEGGQFHSHKGIINHDDIVGMDEGSVIESTLGSSFLLFRHLMVDHVLSMPRGAAVIYPKDAAQILVEGDIFMGARVLEAGAGSGALSMSLLRAVGPEGHVYSYEVRDDHLEYAVDNVKEYFGEQPEWWSPRLGDLGDVTAEDLGGPVDRVILDMLEPWEHLETVRDLLIPGGVFMTYVATVPQLMKVMEGIRELKCFTEPKAWESLVREWKVEGLATRPEHRMNAHTAFLIWTRRLADGVTPPRPQRRARK
;
A
#
# COMPACT_ATOMS: atom_id res chain seq x y z
N MET A 1 -17.43 5.23 -4.17
CA MET A 1 -17.90 4.40 -3.04
C MET A 1 -18.11 5.29 -1.81
N ALA A 2 -19.16 5.08 -1.00
CA ALA A 2 -19.37 5.87 0.21
C ALA A 2 -18.51 5.31 1.35
N TYR A 3 -17.67 6.15 1.97
CA TYR A 3 -16.83 5.74 3.11
C TYR A 3 -17.56 5.79 4.46
N SER A 4 -18.84 6.18 4.49
CA SER A 4 -19.60 6.42 5.72
C SER A 4 -21.10 6.42 5.47
N GLY A 5 -21.87 6.31 6.56
CA GLY A 5 -23.34 6.35 6.55
C GLY A 5 -23.97 4.96 6.44
N PRO A 6 -25.29 4.87 6.25
CA PRO A 6 -25.97 3.59 6.02
C PRO A 6 -25.45 2.89 4.76
N PHE A 7 -25.56 1.57 4.69
CA PHE A 7 -25.15 0.79 3.51
C PHE A 7 -25.95 1.20 2.27
N ALA A 8 -25.27 1.26 1.13
CA ALA A 8 -25.88 1.53 -0.18
C ALA A 8 -25.46 0.46 -1.21
N TYR A 9 -26.19 0.39 -2.32
CA TYR A 9 -25.75 -0.43 -3.45
C TYR A 9 -24.35 -0.01 -3.94
N GLY A 10 -23.56 -0.99 -4.34
CA GLY A 10 -22.15 -0.83 -4.67
C GLY A 10 -21.20 -0.84 -3.46
N ASP A 11 -21.72 -0.76 -2.22
CA ASP A 11 -20.87 -0.91 -1.03
C ASP A 11 -20.33 -2.35 -0.94
N ARG A 12 -19.03 -2.45 -0.62
CA ARG A 12 -18.39 -3.72 -0.30
C ARG A 12 -18.56 -4.00 1.19
N VAL A 13 -19.33 -5.03 1.52
CA VAL A 13 -19.69 -5.40 2.89
C VAL A 13 -19.00 -6.68 3.29
N GLN A 14 -18.39 -6.67 4.48
CA GLN A 14 -17.84 -7.82 5.17
C GLN A 14 -18.88 -8.37 6.15
N LEU A 15 -19.28 -9.61 5.93
CA LEU A 15 -20.16 -10.37 6.82
C LEU A 15 -19.31 -11.24 7.72
N THR A 16 -19.48 -11.08 9.04
CA THR A 16 -18.76 -11.87 10.04
C THR A 16 -19.72 -12.76 10.81
N ASP A 17 -19.51 -14.07 10.75
CA ASP A 17 -20.38 -15.03 11.43
C ASP A 17 -20.00 -15.25 12.91
N ALA A 18 -20.82 -16.00 13.66
CA ALA A 18 -20.54 -16.33 15.06
C ALA A 18 -19.23 -17.11 15.31
N LYS A 19 -18.61 -17.68 14.26
CA LYS A 19 -17.29 -18.33 14.33
C LYS A 19 -16.17 -17.39 13.90
N ARG A 20 -16.45 -16.09 13.73
CA ARG A 20 -15.56 -15.05 13.21
C ARG A 20 -15.01 -15.34 11.81
N ARG A 21 -15.76 -16.08 11.00
CA ARG A 21 -15.43 -16.26 9.58
C ARG A 21 -15.94 -15.05 8.82
N HIS A 22 -15.07 -14.53 7.96
CA HIS A 22 -15.36 -13.35 7.14
C HIS A 22 -15.76 -13.78 5.74
N TYR A 23 -16.78 -13.10 5.20
CA TYR A 23 -17.25 -13.21 3.84
C TYR A 23 -17.37 -11.79 3.28
N THR A 24 -17.10 -11.61 1.99
CA THR A 24 -17.17 -10.29 1.35
C THR A 24 -18.14 -10.34 0.20
N VAL A 25 -19.03 -9.35 0.13
CA VAL A 25 -20.00 -9.18 -0.96
C VAL A 25 -20.01 -7.73 -1.41
N ILE A 26 -20.39 -7.50 -2.66
CA ILE A 26 -20.76 -6.18 -3.17
C ILE A 26 -22.28 -6.15 -3.20
N LEU A 27 -22.89 -5.12 -2.60
CA LEU A 27 -24.34 -4.98 -2.59
C LEU A 27 -24.84 -4.62 -3.99
N GLU A 28 -25.83 -5.37 -4.46
CA GLU A 28 -26.40 -5.26 -5.80
C GLU A 28 -27.92 -5.37 -5.67
N GLU A 29 -28.67 -4.62 -6.48
CA GLU A 29 -30.13 -4.69 -6.48
C GLU A 29 -30.62 -6.11 -6.79
N GLY A 30 -31.44 -6.68 -5.90
CA GLY A 30 -31.93 -8.06 -6.01
C GLY A 30 -30.84 -9.12 -5.82
N GLY A 31 -29.62 -8.73 -5.45
CA GLY A 31 -28.51 -9.63 -5.21
C GLY A 31 -28.69 -10.48 -3.95
N GLN A 32 -28.02 -11.63 -3.91
CA GLN A 32 -28.11 -12.58 -2.80
C GLN A 32 -26.75 -13.12 -2.41
N PHE A 33 -26.49 -13.15 -1.11
CA PHE A 33 -25.36 -13.87 -0.53
C PHE A 33 -25.77 -15.30 -0.15
N HIS A 34 -25.08 -16.29 -0.71
CA HIS A 34 -25.31 -17.70 -0.42
C HIS A 34 -24.22 -18.27 0.49
N SER A 35 -24.63 -18.95 1.54
CA SER A 35 -23.74 -19.72 2.40
C SER A 35 -24.37 -21.04 2.82
N HIS A 36 -23.57 -21.94 3.42
CA HIS A 36 -24.09 -23.14 4.08
C HIS A 36 -24.98 -22.83 5.31
N LYS A 37 -25.10 -21.55 5.69
CA LYS A 37 -25.96 -21.05 6.76
C LYS A 37 -27.23 -20.37 6.22
N GLY A 38 -27.54 -20.52 4.94
CA GLY A 38 -28.72 -19.90 4.32
C GLY A 38 -28.35 -18.68 3.47
N ILE A 39 -29.39 -17.95 3.09
CA ILE A 39 -29.36 -16.83 2.15
C ILE A 39 -29.56 -15.52 2.90
N ILE A 40 -28.91 -14.46 2.45
CA ILE A 40 -29.16 -13.07 2.87
C ILE A 40 -29.39 -12.25 1.60
N ASN A 41 -30.51 -11.53 1.49
CA ASN A 41 -30.73 -10.63 0.35
C ASN A 41 -29.99 -9.32 0.58
N HIS A 42 -29.41 -8.76 -0.48
CA HIS A 42 -28.69 -7.48 -0.41
C HIS A 42 -29.64 -6.32 -0.08
N ASP A 43 -30.86 -6.38 -0.59
CA ASP A 43 -31.91 -5.38 -0.34
C ASP A 43 -32.25 -5.26 1.16
N ASP A 44 -32.07 -6.34 1.93
CA ASP A 44 -32.28 -6.34 3.39
C ASP A 44 -31.13 -5.65 4.15
N ILE A 45 -29.95 -5.51 3.53
CA ILE A 45 -28.77 -4.85 4.10
C ILE A 45 -28.78 -3.34 3.81
N VAL A 46 -29.26 -2.95 2.63
CA VAL A 46 -29.26 -1.55 2.20
C VAL A 46 -30.09 -0.69 3.16
N GLY A 47 -29.55 0.46 3.55
CA GLY A 47 -30.14 1.37 4.53
C GLY A 47 -29.88 1.01 6.00
N MET A 48 -29.28 -0.16 6.29
CA MET A 48 -28.81 -0.45 7.65
C MET A 48 -27.53 0.32 7.97
N ASP A 49 -27.32 0.65 9.24
CA ASP A 49 -26.06 1.23 9.71
C ASP A 49 -24.94 0.17 9.78
N GLU A 50 -23.68 0.60 9.65
CA GLU A 50 -22.52 -0.26 9.94
C GLU A 50 -22.52 -0.73 11.40
N GLY A 51 -22.07 -1.97 11.63
CA GLY A 51 -22.10 -2.63 12.93
C GLY A 51 -23.45 -3.29 13.25
N SER A 52 -24.40 -3.26 12.32
CA SER A 52 -25.67 -3.97 12.46
C SER A 52 -25.50 -5.48 12.29
N VAL A 53 -26.48 -6.24 12.79
CA VAL A 53 -26.55 -7.69 12.66
C VAL A 53 -27.76 -8.08 11.81
N ILE A 54 -27.56 -8.98 10.87
CA ILE A 54 -28.63 -9.55 10.03
C ILE A 54 -28.70 -11.07 10.23
N GLU A 55 -29.91 -11.63 10.13
CA GLU A 55 -30.13 -13.07 10.18
C GLU A 55 -30.31 -13.63 8.76
N SER A 56 -29.67 -14.76 8.49
CA SER A 56 -29.92 -15.52 7.25
C SER A 56 -31.27 -16.24 7.30
N THR A 57 -31.72 -16.75 6.16
CA THR A 57 -32.95 -17.58 6.07
C THR A 57 -32.95 -18.85 6.95
N LEU A 58 -31.79 -19.30 7.44
CA LEU A 58 -31.68 -20.40 8.41
C LEU A 58 -31.42 -19.92 9.85
N GLY A 59 -31.65 -18.64 10.15
CA GLY A 59 -31.56 -18.05 11.49
C GLY A 59 -30.13 -17.86 12.01
N SER A 60 -29.12 -17.88 11.14
CA SER A 60 -27.74 -17.59 11.54
C SER A 60 -27.46 -16.10 11.48
N SER A 61 -26.96 -15.52 12.58
CA SER A 61 -26.60 -14.11 12.64
C SER A 61 -25.24 -13.81 11.98
N PHE A 62 -25.18 -12.67 11.30
CA PHE A 62 -23.98 -12.10 10.68
C PHE A 62 -23.84 -10.62 11.05
N LEU A 63 -22.65 -10.24 11.50
CA LEU A 63 -22.28 -8.85 11.78
C LEU A 63 -21.79 -8.19 10.48
N LEU A 64 -22.26 -6.98 10.22
CA LEU A 64 -22.03 -6.25 8.98
C LEU A 64 -21.12 -5.05 9.20
N PHE A 65 -20.03 -4.97 8.44
CA PHE A 65 -19.15 -3.79 8.36
C PHE A 65 -18.75 -3.55 6.91
N ARG A 66 -18.43 -2.31 6.53
CA ARG A 66 -17.74 -2.06 5.27
C ARG A 66 -16.34 -2.64 5.35
N HIS A 67 -15.91 -3.13 4.19
CA HIS A 67 -14.57 -3.63 4.01
C HIS A 67 -13.55 -2.50 4.17
N LEU A 68 -12.63 -2.59 5.12
CA LEU A 68 -11.57 -1.60 5.22
C LEU A 68 -10.56 -1.81 4.08
N MET A 69 -9.75 -0.79 3.82
CA MET A 69 -8.64 -0.89 2.87
C MET A 69 -7.68 -2.02 3.24
N VAL A 70 -7.39 -2.17 4.54
CA VAL A 70 -6.50 -3.24 5.04
C VAL A 70 -7.07 -4.62 4.74
N ASP A 71 -8.38 -4.79 4.91
CA ASP A 71 -9.06 -6.04 4.58
C ASP A 71 -8.97 -6.28 3.07
N HIS A 72 -9.22 -5.24 2.26
CA HIS A 72 -9.22 -5.34 0.79
C HIS A 72 -7.85 -5.77 0.26
N VAL A 73 -6.77 -5.10 0.70
CA VAL A 73 -5.39 -5.42 0.32
C VAL A 73 -5.02 -6.87 0.68
N LEU A 74 -5.53 -7.38 1.80
CA LEU A 74 -5.21 -8.74 2.23
C LEU A 74 -6.02 -9.81 1.48
N SER A 75 -7.22 -9.48 0.97
CA SER A 75 -8.11 -10.43 0.27
C SER A 75 -8.09 -10.34 -1.25
N MET A 76 -7.56 -9.26 -1.84
CA MET A 76 -7.60 -9.04 -3.29
C MET A 76 -6.81 -10.09 -4.09
N PRO A 77 -7.19 -10.33 -5.36
CA PRO A 77 -6.38 -11.12 -6.29
C PRO A 77 -4.96 -10.59 -6.41
N ARG A 78 -3.98 -11.50 -6.58
CA ARG A 78 -2.56 -11.16 -6.60
C ARG A 78 -1.88 -11.74 -7.83
N GLY A 79 -1.31 -10.87 -8.65
CA GLY A 79 -0.30 -11.23 -9.65
C GLY A 79 1.11 -11.29 -9.05
N ALA A 80 1.37 -10.44 -8.05
CA ALA A 80 2.66 -10.31 -7.37
C ALA A 80 2.50 -10.35 -5.84
N ALA A 81 3.62 -10.51 -5.12
CA ALA A 81 3.61 -10.30 -3.68
C ALA A 81 3.26 -8.83 -3.37
N VAL A 82 2.44 -8.62 -2.35
CA VAL A 82 1.97 -7.28 -1.95
C VAL A 82 2.78 -6.75 -0.78
N ILE A 83 2.99 -5.44 -0.73
CA ILE A 83 3.46 -4.75 0.47
C ILE A 83 2.41 -4.93 1.57
N TYR A 84 2.86 -5.40 2.73
CA TYR A 84 1.98 -5.63 3.87
C TYR A 84 1.55 -4.30 4.51
N PRO A 85 0.36 -4.23 5.14
CA PRO A 85 -0.17 -3.01 5.74
C PRO A 85 0.79 -2.32 6.74
N LYS A 86 1.55 -3.10 7.51
CA LYS A 86 2.53 -2.57 8.47
C LYS A 86 3.65 -1.77 7.79
N ASP A 87 4.03 -2.17 6.58
CA ASP A 87 5.13 -1.57 5.83
C ASP A 87 4.59 -0.41 4.98
N ALA A 88 3.42 -0.56 4.36
CA ALA A 88 2.72 0.53 3.69
C ALA A 88 2.49 1.73 4.64
N ALA A 89 2.06 1.47 5.89
CA ALA A 89 1.89 2.53 6.89
C ALA A 89 3.20 3.30 7.17
N GLN A 90 4.34 2.60 7.25
CA GLN A 90 5.64 3.24 7.43
C GLN A 90 6.10 3.98 6.18
N ILE A 91 5.83 3.45 4.98
CA ILE A 91 6.10 4.17 3.72
C ILE A 91 5.31 5.48 3.67
N LEU A 92 4.03 5.48 4.04
CA LEU A 92 3.23 6.70 4.05
C LEU A 92 3.78 7.73 5.04
N VAL A 93 4.15 7.30 6.25
CA VAL A 93 4.58 8.20 7.34
C VAL A 93 6.04 8.65 7.16
N GLU A 94 6.98 7.72 7.04
CA GLU A 94 8.41 8.02 6.89
C GLU A 94 8.72 8.59 5.51
N GLY A 95 7.97 8.16 4.49
CA GLY A 95 8.00 8.75 3.15
C GLY A 95 7.38 10.14 3.11
N ASP A 96 6.67 10.56 4.16
CA ASP A 96 5.97 11.84 4.22
C ASP A 96 5.11 12.06 2.97
N ILE A 97 4.21 11.11 2.70
CA ILE A 97 3.29 11.17 1.56
C ILE A 97 2.15 12.11 1.93
N PHE A 98 2.23 13.35 1.42
CA PHE A 98 1.31 14.43 1.75
C PHE A 98 0.24 14.64 0.66
N MET A 99 -0.88 15.27 1.05
CA MET A 99 -1.93 15.66 0.11
C MET A 99 -1.40 16.65 -0.93
N GLY A 100 -1.62 16.39 -2.22
CA GLY A 100 -1.07 17.20 -3.30
C GLY A 100 0.31 16.76 -3.79
N ALA A 101 0.94 15.75 -3.17
CA ALA A 101 2.25 15.28 -3.58
C ALA A 101 2.22 14.61 -4.97
N ARG A 102 3.29 14.83 -5.74
CA ARG A 102 3.62 14.05 -6.93
C ARG A 102 4.49 12.87 -6.49
N VAL A 103 3.95 11.66 -6.60
CA VAL A 103 4.61 10.44 -6.13
C VAL A 103 4.87 9.53 -7.32
N LEU A 104 6.10 9.07 -7.47
CA LEU A 104 6.45 8.00 -8.39
C LEU A 104 6.60 6.69 -7.60
N GLU A 105 5.94 5.64 -8.06
CA GLU A 105 6.21 4.28 -7.64
C GLU A 105 6.65 3.44 -8.85
N ALA A 106 7.52 2.47 -8.62
CA ALA A 106 7.81 1.45 -9.62
C ALA A 106 7.87 0.06 -8.98
N GLY A 107 7.23 -0.90 -9.66
CA GLY A 107 6.74 -2.14 -9.06
C GLY A 107 5.30 -2.00 -8.59
N ALA A 108 4.38 -1.62 -9.49
CA ALA A 108 2.96 -1.51 -9.15
C ALA A 108 2.38 -2.86 -8.64
N GLY A 109 2.88 -3.98 -9.17
CA GLY A 109 2.62 -5.31 -8.65
C GLY A 109 1.15 -5.70 -8.71
N SER A 110 0.43 -5.63 -7.59
CA SER A 110 -1.01 -5.87 -7.53
C SER A 110 -1.81 -4.66 -7.02
N GLY A 111 -1.21 -3.46 -7.01
CA GLY A 111 -1.89 -2.20 -6.68
C GLY A 111 -2.03 -1.92 -5.18
N ALA A 112 -1.48 -2.76 -4.29
CA ALA A 112 -1.62 -2.62 -2.84
C ALA A 112 -1.10 -1.27 -2.30
N LEU A 113 0.14 -0.95 -2.68
CA LEU A 113 0.76 0.32 -2.30
C LEU A 113 0.12 1.48 -3.08
N SER A 114 -0.18 1.29 -4.37
CA SER A 114 -0.82 2.29 -5.22
C SER A 114 -2.12 2.82 -4.59
N MET A 115 -3.00 1.94 -4.09
CA MET A 115 -4.22 2.34 -3.38
C MET A 115 -3.92 3.23 -2.15
N SER A 116 -2.90 2.85 -1.38
CA SER A 116 -2.48 3.59 -0.18
C SER A 116 -1.94 4.97 -0.53
N LEU A 117 -1.11 5.07 -1.58
CA LEU A 117 -0.58 6.34 -2.09
C LEU A 117 -1.70 7.23 -2.64
N LEU A 118 -2.58 6.68 -3.49
CA LEU A 118 -3.69 7.42 -4.10
C LEU A 118 -4.62 8.04 -3.07
N ARG A 119 -4.88 7.32 -1.97
CA ARG A 119 -5.68 7.84 -0.85
C ARG A 119 -4.96 8.96 -0.09
N ALA A 120 -3.63 8.88 0.05
CA ALA A 120 -2.84 9.87 0.77
C ALA A 120 -2.62 11.17 -0.03
N VAL A 121 -2.34 11.06 -1.33
CA VAL A 121 -2.08 12.24 -2.18
C VAL A 121 -3.37 12.98 -2.52
N GLY A 122 -4.48 12.26 -2.69
CA GLY A 122 -5.75 12.85 -3.12
C GLY A 122 -5.73 13.45 -4.54
N PRO A 123 -6.86 14.03 -4.98
CA PRO A 123 -7.05 14.48 -6.36
C PRO A 123 -6.22 15.70 -6.77
N GLU A 124 -5.66 16.43 -5.80
CA GLU A 124 -4.73 17.56 -6.08
C GLU A 124 -3.28 17.09 -6.28
N GLY A 125 -2.97 15.83 -5.95
CA GLY A 125 -1.67 15.21 -6.17
C GLY A 125 -1.67 14.33 -7.41
N HIS A 126 -0.65 13.49 -7.56
CA HIS A 126 -0.60 12.51 -8.65
C HIS A 126 0.28 11.33 -8.28
N VAL A 127 -0.16 10.11 -8.62
CA VAL A 127 0.67 8.89 -8.51
C VAL A 127 1.02 8.39 -9.91
N TYR A 128 2.31 8.29 -10.20
CA TYR A 128 2.83 7.65 -11.42
C TYR A 128 3.32 6.25 -11.04
N SER A 129 2.69 5.22 -11.58
CA SER A 129 3.03 3.82 -11.26
C SER A 129 3.62 3.12 -12.47
N TYR A 130 4.87 2.69 -12.38
CA TYR A 130 5.54 1.91 -13.42
C TYR A 130 5.53 0.42 -13.10
N GLU A 131 5.29 -0.40 -14.11
CA GLU A 131 5.37 -1.85 -14.05
C GLU A 131 5.92 -2.37 -15.38
N VAL A 132 6.85 -3.33 -15.33
CA VAL A 132 7.50 -3.90 -16.52
C VAL A 132 6.72 -5.09 -17.09
N ARG A 133 5.83 -5.66 -16.28
CA ARG A 133 5.01 -6.82 -16.62
C ARG A 133 3.56 -6.44 -16.87
N ASP A 134 3.11 -6.65 -18.10
CA ASP A 134 1.75 -6.33 -18.54
C ASP A 134 0.68 -7.01 -17.68
N ASP A 135 0.87 -8.30 -17.37
CA ASP A 135 -0.05 -9.07 -16.52
C ASP A 135 -0.15 -8.51 -15.10
N HIS A 136 0.96 -8.04 -14.52
CA HIS A 136 0.94 -7.38 -13.22
C HIS A 136 0.25 -6.02 -13.27
N LEU A 137 0.49 -5.24 -14.33
CA LEU A 137 -0.14 -3.93 -14.49
C LEU A 137 -1.66 -4.07 -14.60
N GLU A 138 -2.17 -5.07 -15.33
CA GLU A 138 -3.59 -5.39 -15.38
C GLU A 138 -4.16 -5.67 -13.98
N TYR A 139 -3.50 -6.53 -13.17
CA TYR A 139 -3.92 -6.77 -11.78
C TYR A 139 -3.95 -5.48 -10.95
N ALA A 140 -2.94 -4.63 -11.07
CA ALA A 140 -2.90 -3.37 -10.33
C ALA A 140 -4.07 -2.46 -10.75
N VAL A 141 -4.32 -2.32 -12.05
CA VAL A 141 -5.42 -1.51 -12.60
C VAL A 141 -6.77 -2.02 -12.14
N ASP A 142 -7.01 -3.33 -12.23
CA ASP A 142 -8.27 -3.93 -11.84
C ASP A 142 -8.52 -3.80 -10.33
N ASN A 143 -7.55 -4.13 -9.49
CA ASN A 143 -7.69 -4.01 -8.03
C ASN A 143 -7.92 -2.54 -7.59
N VAL A 144 -7.18 -1.58 -8.17
CA VAL A 144 -7.38 -0.16 -7.87
C VAL A 144 -8.78 0.29 -8.29
N LYS A 145 -9.23 -0.05 -9.50
CA LYS A 145 -10.59 0.25 -9.96
C LYS A 145 -11.66 -0.38 -9.07
N GLU A 146 -11.46 -1.63 -8.67
CA GLU A 146 -12.38 -2.36 -7.80
C GLU A 146 -12.52 -1.72 -6.41
N TYR A 147 -11.44 -1.13 -5.90
CA TYR A 147 -11.41 -0.44 -4.62
C TYR A 147 -12.07 0.96 -4.68
N PHE A 148 -11.72 1.77 -5.69
CA PHE A 148 -12.26 3.14 -5.80
C PHE A 148 -13.65 3.19 -6.46
N GLY A 149 -14.03 2.12 -7.18
CA GLY A 149 -15.23 2.03 -8.03
C GLY A 149 -14.98 2.48 -9.47
N GLU A 150 -13.87 3.16 -9.72
CA GLU A 150 -13.39 3.60 -11.04
C GLU A 150 -11.87 3.82 -10.97
N GLN A 151 -11.23 4.12 -12.10
CA GLN A 151 -9.83 4.47 -12.10
C GLN A 151 -9.68 5.93 -11.64
N PRO A 152 -8.95 6.22 -10.55
CA PRO A 152 -8.73 7.60 -10.13
C PRO A 152 -8.03 8.42 -11.23
N GLU A 153 -8.51 9.63 -11.49
CA GLU A 153 -7.93 10.52 -12.51
C GLU A 153 -6.50 10.98 -12.16
N TRP A 154 -6.18 11.03 -10.86
CA TRP A 154 -4.85 11.37 -10.33
C TRP A 154 -3.89 10.17 -10.27
N TRP A 155 -4.14 9.15 -11.10
CA TRP A 155 -3.30 7.97 -11.24
C TRP A 155 -2.88 7.74 -12.69
N SER A 156 -1.61 7.44 -12.90
CA SER A 156 -1.07 7.05 -14.21
C SER A 156 -0.32 5.72 -14.11
N PRO A 157 -1.03 4.58 -14.23
CA PRO A 157 -0.40 3.28 -14.44
C PRO A 157 0.26 3.21 -15.82
N ARG A 158 1.52 2.79 -15.89
CA ARG A 158 2.34 2.78 -17.10
C ARG A 158 3.08 1.45 -17.23
N LEU A 159 2.95 0.82 -18.40
CA LEU A 159 3.77 -0.33 -18.78
C LEU A 159 5.11 0.19 -19.29
N GLY A 160 6.20 -0.17 -18.62
CA GLY A 160 7.55 0.23 -19.03
C GLY A 160 8.59 0.12 -17.92
N ASP A 161 9.85 0.19 -18.33
CA ASP A 161 10.99 0.24 -17.43
C ASP A 161 11.15 1.66 -16.86
N LEU A 162 11.41 1.76 -15.55
CA LEU A 162 11.72 3.02 -14.91
C LEU A 162 13.02 3.63 -15.45
N GLY A 163 13.99 2.82 -15.85
CA GLY A 163 15.32 3.25 -16.27
C GLY A 163 15.31 4.28 -17.42
N ASP A 164 14.30 4.22 -18.29
CA ASP A 164 14.17 5.10 -19.45
C ASP A 164 13.36 6.38 -19.18
N VAL A 165 12.85 6.55 -17.96
CA VAL A 165 11.92 7.64 -17.62
C VAL A 165 12.66 8.94 -17.31
N THR A 166 12.18 10.04 -17.90
CA THR A 166 12.67 11.39 -17.67
C THR A 166 11.64 12.26 -16.94
N ALA A 167 12.09 13.40 -16.41
CA ALA A 167 11.18 14.35 -15.78
C ALA A 167 10.15 14.90 -16.78
N GLU A 168 10.49 14.97 -18.07
CA GLU A 168 9.56 15.44 -19.12
C GLU A 168 8.37 14.49 -19.29
N ASP A 169 8.60 13.17 -19.23
CA ASP A 169 7.55 12.15 -19.32
C ASP A 169 6.53 12.24 -18.17
N LEU A 170 6.91 12.87 -17.06
CA LEU A 170 6.08 13.09 -15.88
C LEU A 170 5.47 14.50 -15.86
N GLY A 171 5.90 15.43 -16.73
CA GLY A 171 5.54 16.84 -16.65
C GLY A 171 6.30 17.62 -15.56
N GLY A 172 7.51 17.17 -15.23
CA GLY A 172 8.41 17.73 -14.23
C GLY A 172 8.81 16.74 -13.13
N PRO A 173 9.71 17.12 -12.23
CA PRO A 173 10.18 16.25 -11.15
C PRO A 173 9.08 15.93 -10.13
N VAL A 174 9.28 14.86 -9.38
CA VAL A 174 8.36 14.36 -8.34
C VAL A 174 8.86 14.69 -6.94
N ASP A 175 7.94 14.70 -5.98
CA ASP A 175 8.21 14.96 -4.56
C ASP A 175 8.75 13.73 -3.84
N ARG A 176 8.29 12.55 -4.25
CA ARG A 176 8.51 11.26 -3.57
C ARG A 176 8.73 10.17 -4.60
N VAL A 177 9.67 9.26 -4.31
CA VAL A 177 9.90 8.04 -5.10
C VAL A 177 9.89 6.82 -4.19
N ILE A 178 9.11 5.80 -4.55
CA ILE A 178 9.07 4.50 -3.87
C ILE A 178 9.38 3.38 -4.87
N LEU A 179 10.41 2.57 -4.60
CA LEU A 179 10.75 1.41 -5.43
C LEU A 179 10.52 0.09 -4.69
N ASP A 180 9.67 -0.76 -5.24
CA ASP A 180 9.45 -2.15 -4.79
C ASP A 180 9.72 -3.12 -5.95
N MET A 181 11.00 -3.46 -6.12
CA MET A 181 11.46 -4.26 -7.24
C MET A 181 12.71 -5.07 -6.88
N LEU A 182 13.11 -5.97 -7.79
CA LEU A 182 14.25 -6.86 -7.53
C LEU A 182 15.59 -6.12 -7.48
N GLU A 183 15.78 -5.13 -8.36
CA GLU A 183 17.08 -4.47 -8.58
C GLU A 183 17.01 -2.93 -8.51
N PRO A 184 16.50 -2.33 -7.41
CA PRO A 184 16.32 -0.87 -7.32
C PRO A 184 17.63 -0.08 -7.37
N TRP A 185 18.79 -0.73 -7.17
CA TRP A 185 20.11 -0.10 -7.28
C TRP A 185 20.47 0.30 -8.72
N GLU A 186 19.89 -0.34 -9.74
CA GLU A 186 20.14 -0.01 -11.15
C GLU A 186 19.47 1.33 -11.54
N HIS A 187 18.48 1.80 -10.77
CA HIS A 187 17.70 2.99 -11.10
C HIS A 187 18.05 4.22 -10.25
N LEU A 188 19.10 4.17 -9.42
CA LEU A 188 19.40 5.26 -8.48
C LEU A 188 19.73 6.59 -9.18
N GLU A 189 20.34 6.54 -10.37
CA GLU A 189 20.57 7.74 -11.18
C GLU A 189 19.26 8.32 -11.72
N THR A 190 18.36 7.47 -12.22
CA THR A 190 17.01 7.89 -12.62
C THR A 190 16.28 8.53 -11.43
N VAL A 191 16.31 7.91 -10.25
CA VAL A 191 15.71 8.48 -9.03
C VAL A 191 16.30 9.85 -8.70
N ARG A 192 17.62 10.02 -8.81
CA ARG A 192 18.30 11.30 -8.58
C ARG A 192 17.76 12.40 -9.50
N ASP A 193 17.50 12.07 -10.76
CA ASP A 193 17.12 13.01 -11.82
C ASP A 193 15.62 13.34 -11.82
N LEU A 194 14.78 12.41 -11.37
CA LEU A 194 13.34 12.60 -11.25
C LEU A 194 12.92 13.29 -9.94
N LEU A 195 13.70 13.15 -8.87
CA LEU A 195 13.33 13.62 -7.53
C LEU A 195 13.79 15.07 -7.30
N ILE A 196 12.90 15.92 -6.78
CA ILE A 196 13.26 17.30 -6.40
C ILE A 196 14.36 17.33 -5.31
N PRO A 197 15.17 18.40 -5.23
CA PRO A 197 15.99 18.67 -4.05
C PRO A 197 15.14 18.66 -2.77
N GLY A 198 15.58 17.87 -1.78
CA GLY A 198 14.84 17.66 -0.53
C GLY A 198 13.74 16.60 -0.61
N GLY A 199 13.42 16.07 -1.81
CA GLY A 199 12.47 14.97 -1.99
C GLY A 199 12.94 13.70 -1.26
N VAL A 200 11.99 12.80 -1.00
CA VAL A 200 12.24 11.54 -0.26
C VAL A 200 12.27 10.38 -1.25
N PHE A 201 13.30 9.55 -1.12
CA PHE A 201 13.40 8.26 -1.79
C PHE A 201 13.27 7.15 -0.75
N MET A 202 12.35 6.21 -1.00
CA MET A 202 12.22 4.97 -0.26
C MET A 202 12.34 3.76 -1.19
N THR A 203 12.90 2.66 -0.67
CA THR A 203 12.81 1.37 -1.34
C THR A 203 12.56 0.23 -0.37
N TYR A 204 11.90 -0.81 -0.86
CA TYR A 204 11.47 -1.98 -0.13
C TYR A 204 12.21 -3.21 -0.70
N VAL A 205 13.07 -3.85 0.08
CA VAL A 205 13.92 -4.96 -0.39
C VAL A 205 13.94 -6.15 0.55
N ALA A 206 13.74 -7.36 0.01
CA ALA A 206 13.51 -8.55 0.81
C ALA A 206 14.78 -9.18 1.42
N THR A 207 15.97 -8.85 0.90
CA THR A 207 17.21 -9.55 1.28
C THR A 207 18.31 -8.59 1.70
N VAL A 208 19.19 -9.07 2.59
CA VAL A 208 20.37 -8.32 3.05
C VAL A 208 21.33 -7.95 1.90
N PRO A 209 21.59 -8.80 0.89
CA PRO A 209 22.40 -8.38 -0.25
C PRO A 209 21.79 -7.22 -1.05
N GLN A 210 20.47 -7.24 -1.28
CA GLN A 210 19.78 -6.12 -1.93
C GLN A 210 19.89 -4.85 -1.09
N LEU A 211 19.65 -4.96 0.23
CA LEU A 211 19.83 -3.87 1.19
C LEU A 211 21.24 -3.25 1.08
N MET A 212 22.29 -4.08 1.10
CA MET A 212 23.67 -3.61 1.00
C MET A 212 23.93 -2.87 -0.32
N LYS A 213 23.52 -3.45 -1.45
CA LYS A 213 23.72 -2.83 -2.78
C LYS A 213 23.09 -1.45 -2.87
N VAL A 214 21.84 -1.29 -2.42
CA VAL A 214 21.16 0.01 -2.46
C VAL A 214 21.86 1.01 -1.53
N MET A 215 22.18 0.61 -0.30
CA MET A 215 22.80 1.52 0.68
C MET A 215 24.14 2.05 0.18
N GLU A 216 24.99 1.20 -0.41
CA GLU A 216 26.27 1.66 -0.98
C GLU A 216 26.05 2.48 -2.25
N GLY A 217 25.15 2.06 -3.17
CA GLY A 217 24.85 2.83 -4.38
C GLY A 217 24.36 4.25 -4.08
N ILE A 218 23.49 4.43 -3.07
CA ILE A 218 23.04 5.74 -2.62
C ILE A 218 24.23 6.60 -2.14
N ARG A 219 25.17 6.02 -1.39
CA ARG A 219 26.36 6.73 -0.90
C ARG A 219 27.31 7.11 -2.02
N GLU A 220 27.49 6.24 -3.00
CA GLU A 220 28.36 6.46 -4.16
C GLU A 220 27.92 7.66 -4.99
N LEU A 221 26.61 7.86 -5.14
CA LEU A 221 26.06 9.01 -5.87
C LEU A 221 26.34 10.36 -5.20
N LYS A 222 26.63 10.39 -3.88
CA LYS A 222 26.96 11.61 -3.09
C LYS A 222 25.95 12.75 -3.21
N CYS A 223 24.74 12.44 -3.64
CA CYS A 223 23.69 13.39 -3.96
C CYS A 223 22.44 13.16 -3.09
N PHE A 224 22.54 12.23 -2.13
CA PHE A 224 21.54 11.92 -1.12
C PHE A 224 22.14 12.06 0.29
N THR A 225 21.28 12.19 1.29
CA THR A 225 21.70 12.05 2.70
C THR A 225 22.18 10.63 3.00
N GLU A 226 22.85 10.45 4.14
CA GLU A 226 23.18 9.09 4.62
C GLU A 226 21.89 8.26 4.70
N PRO A 227 21.79 7.15 3.95
CA PRO A 227 20.58 6.35 3.93
C PRO A 227 20.38 5.66 5.27
N LYS A 228 19.11 5.50 5.66
CA LYS A 228 18.70 4.74 6.84
C LYS A 228 18.00 3.48 6.37
N ALA A 229 18.17 2.40 7.11
CA ALA A 229 17.47 1.16 6.87
C ALA A 229 16.93 0.57 8.18
N TRP A 230 15.76 -0.04 8.12
CA TRP A 230 15.16 -0.76 9.24
C TRP A 230 14.21 -1.86 8.75
N GLU A 231 13.79 -2.71 9.68
CA GLU A 231 12.69 -3.65 9.48
C GLU A 231 11.74 -3.56 10.68
N SER A 232 10.52 -4.04 10.51
CA SER A 232 9.48 -4.00 11.53
C SER A 232 8.84 -5.37 11.74
N LEU A 233 8.69 -5.74 13.01
CA LEU A 233 8.05 -6.99 13.43
C LEU A 233 6.73 -6.68 14.13
N VAL A 234 5.63 -7.21 13.60
CA VAL A 234 4.30 -7.11 14.22
C VAL A 234 3.93 -8.49 14.78
N ARG A 235 3.66 -8.55 16.09
CA ARG A 235 3.27 -9.78 16.78
C ARG A 235 1.95 -9.55 17.50
N GLU A 236 0.92 -10.25 17.04
CA GLU A 236 -0.41 -10.21 17.64
C GLU A 236 -0.43 -10.83 19.03
N TRP A 237 -1.42 -10.43 19.81
CA TRP A 237 -1.64 -10.93 21.16
C TRP A 237 -3.03 -11.54 21.26
N LYS A 238 -3.06 -12.73 21.85
CA LYS A 238 -4.28 -13.32 22.36
C LYS A 238 -4.58 -12.72 23.72
N VAL A 239 -5.71 -12.05 23.87
CA VAL A 239 -6.13 -11.43 25.14
C VAL A 239 -7.49 -12.02 25.57
N GLU A 240 -7.44 -13.16 26.25
CA GLU A 240 -8.63 -13.89 26.74
C GLU A 240 -8.47 -14.20 28.24
N GLY A 241 -8.91 -13.28 29.10
CA GLY A 241 -8.79 -13.43 30.55
C GLY A 241 -7.35 -13.73 30.99
N LEU A 242 -7.15 -14.83 31.71
CA LEU A 242 -5.82 -15.27 32.15
C LEU A 242 -4.98 -15.88 31.02
N ALA A 243 -5.57 -16.26 29.88
CA ALA A 243 -4.85 -16.75 28.71
C ALA A 243 -4.30 -15.59 27.83
N THR A 244 -3.79 -14.53 28.48
CA THR A 244 -3.22 -13.36 27.82
C THR A 244 -1.76 -13.60 27.49
N ARG A 245 -1.43 -13.69 26.19
CA ARG A 245 -0.07 -13.96 25.70
C ARG A 245 0.08 -13.56 24.22
N PRO A 246 1.32 -13.42 23.72
CA PRO A 246 1.53 -13.34 22.28
C PRO A 246 0.98 -14.55 21.53
N GLU A 247 0.63 -14.35 20.26
CA GLU A 247 0.32 -15.45 19.36
C GLU A 247 1.54 -16.33 19.11
N HIS A 248 1.30 -17.64 18.89
CA HIS A 248 2.37 -18.62 18.74
C HIS A 248 3.09 -18.51 17.38
N ARG A 249 2.40 -17.97 16.37
CA ARG A 249 2.92 -17.77 15.02
C ARG A 249 2.89 -16.28 14.69
N MET A 250 3.89 -15.82 13.96
CA MET A 250 3.96 -14.48 13.41
C MET A 250 4.71 -14.51 12.08
N ASN A 251 4.48 -13.50 11.25
CA ASN A 251 5.34 -13.26 10.10
C ASN A 251 6.64 -12.61 10.60
N ALA A 252 7.73 -13.35 10.50
CA ALA A 252 9.02 -12.94 11.05
C ALA A 252 9.73 -11.89 10.18
N HIS A 253 9.48 -11.88 8.88
CA HIS A 253 10.09 -10.96 7.94
C HIS A 253 9.17 -10.72 6.74
N THR A 254 9.38 -9.60 6.07
CA THR A 254 8.65 -9.11 4.90
C THR A 254 9.66 -8.48 3.95
N ALA A 255 10.17 -7.30 4.30
CA ALA A 255 11.36 -6.71 3.71
C ALA A 255 12.02 -5.72 4.69
N PHE A 256 13.16 -5.19 4.27
CA PHE A 256 13.76 -3.98 4.80
C PHE A 256 13.18 -2.75 4.08
N LEU A 257 12.97 -1.68 4.84
CA LEU A 257 12.74 -0.35 4.30
C LEU A 257 14.05 0.42 4.32
N ILE A 258 14.37 1.06 3.19
CA ILE A 258 15.46 2.02 3.07
C ILE A 258 14.86 3.39 2.80
N TRP A 259 15.46 4.43 3.38
CA TRP A 259 15.02 5.80 3.25
C TRP A 259 16.21 6.74 3.08
N THR A 260 16.07 7.74 2.23
CA THR A 260 17.01 8.87 2.14
C THR A 260 16.34 10.11 1.54
N ARG A 261 16.99 11.27 1.65
CA ARG A 261 16.57 12.52 1.01
C ARG A 261 17.57 13.01 -0.03
N ARG A 262 17.05 13.54 -1.12
CA ARG A 262 17.83 14.16 -2.18
C ARG A 262 18.47 15.46 -1.67
N LEU A 263 19.77 15.63 -1.87
CA LEU A 263 20.48 16.89 -1.64
C LEU A 263 20.23 17.86 -2.80
N ALA A 264 20.42 19.16 -2.57
CA ALA A 264 20.51 20.10 -3.69
C ALA A 264 21.78 19.85 -4.51
N ASP A 265 21.75 20.25 -5.79
CA ASP A 265 22.88 20.04 -6.69
C ASP A 265 24.12 20.82 -6.23
N GLY A 266 25.28 20.18 -6.34
CA GLY A 266 26.56 20.73 -5.88
C GLY A 266 26.74 20.76 -4.35
N VAL A 267 25.75 20.32 -3.56
CA VAL A 267 25.86 20.31 -2.09
C VAL A 267 26.54 19.04 -1.61
N THR A 268 27.58 19.22 -0.78
CA THR A 268 28.15 18.14 0.03
C THR A 268 27.57 18.22 1.44
N PRO A 269 27.01 17.13 2.01
CA PRO A 269 26.45 17.18 3.34
C PRO A 269 27.55 17.35 4.39
N PRO A 270 27.26 17.99 5.54
CA PRO A 270 28.22 18.07 6.64
C PRO A 270 28.68 16.67 7.05
N ARG A 271 29.99 16.49 7.30
CA ARG A 271 30.52 15.19 7.76
C ARG A 271 29.92 14.87 9.13
N PRO A 272 29.33 13.68 9.33
CA PRO A 272 28.84 13.27 10.64
C PRO A 272 29.98 13.31 11.67
N GLN A 273 29.85 14.16 12.69
CA GLN A 273 30.74 14.10 13.84
C GLN A 273 30.34 12.88 14.67
N ARG A 274 31.15 11.81 14.65
CA ARG A 274 31.00 10.73 15.62
C ARG A 274 31.19 11.34 17.01
N ARG A 275 30.15 11.32 17.86
CA ARG A 275 30.32 11.62 19.29
C ARG A 275 31.42 10.70 19.81
N ALA A 276 32.50 11.28 20.33
CA ALA A 276 33.49 10.52 21.06
C ALA A 276 32.75 9.74 22.15
N ARG A 277 32.92 8.41 22.19
CA ARG A 277 32.41 7.60 23.31
C ARG A 277 33.04 8.17 24.57
N LYS A 278 32.21 8.73 25.46
CA LYS A 278 32.61 8.98 26.85
C LYS A 278 32.62 7.65 27.60
#